data_AF-A0A661X2R5-F1
#
_entry.id   AF-A0A661X2R5-F1
#
_cell.length_a   1.000
_cell.length_b   1.000
_cell.length_c   1.000
_cell.angle_alpha   90.00
_cell.angle_beta   90.00
_cell.angle_gamma   90.00
#
_symmetry.space_group_name_H-M   'P 1'
#
loop_
_entity.id
_entity.type
_entity.pdbx_description
1 polymer ?
#
loop_
_entity_poly.entity_id
_entity_poly.type
_entity_poly.pdbx_seq_one_letter_code
_entity_poly.pdbx_strand_id
1 'polypeptide(L)' 'MSLLVVGSIAYDTVETPFGKVEDSLGGSALYFSAAASLF' A
#
# COMPACT_ATOMS: atom_id res chain seq x y z
N MET A 1 3.49 -19.48 -10.83
CA MET A 1 4.76 -18.89 -10.34
C MET A 1 4.53 -18.48 -8.89
N SER A 2 5.46 -18.68 -7.97
CA SER A 2 5.35 -18.14 -6.61
C SER A 2 6.23 -16.91 -6.46
N LEU A 3 5.69 -15.81 -5.94
CA LEU A 3 6.40 -14.56 -5.66
C LEU A 3 6.33 -14.26 -4.16
N LEU A 4 7.49 -14.12 -3.52
CA LEU A 4 7.60 -13.67 -2.13
C LEU A 4 7.90 -12.17 -2.11
N VAL A 5 7.08 -11.41 -1.39
CA VAL A 5 7.22 -9.96 -1.23
C VAL A 5 7.48 -9.66 0.24
N VAL A 6 8.50 -8.84 0.51
CA VAL A 6 8.85 -8.35 1.85
C VAL A 6 8.92 -6.83 1.80
N GLY A 7 8.30 -6.17 2.77
CA GLY A 7 8.22 -4.72 2.85
C GLY A 7 7.32 -4.29 4.00
N SER A 8 7.03 -2.99 4.09
CA SER A 8 6.19 -2.46 5.14
C SER A 8 4.70 -2.71 4.88
N ILE A 9 3.96 -2.86 5.97
CA ILE A 9 2.50 -2.74 6.03
C ILE A 9 2.22 -1.68 7.08
N ALA A 10 1.41 -0.68 6.74
CA ALA A 10 1.16 0.46 7.61
C ALA A 10 -0.26 1.01 7.41
N TYR A 11 -0.66 1.85 8.36
CA TYR A 11 -1.75 2.79 8.19
C TYR A 11 -1.14 4.18 8.01
N ASP A 12 -1.43 4.79 6.88
CA ASP A 12 -0.90 6.09 6.47
C ASP A 12 -1.98 7.16 6.63
N THR A 13 -1.58 8.34 7.10
CA THR A 13 -2.42 9.54 7.01
C THR A 13 -2.00 10.32 5.78
N VAL A 14 -2.96 10.59 4.89
CA VAL A 14 -2.72 11.29 3.62
C VAL A 14 -3.48 12.61 3.63
N GLU A 15 -2.76 13.70 3.41
CA GLU A 15 -3.32 15.04 3.32
C GLU A 15 -3.08 15.63 1.92
N THR A 16 -4.12 16.23 1.37
CA THR A 16 -4.10 16.93 0.08
C THR A 16 -4.79 18.28 0.22
N PRO A 17 -4.62 19.22 -0.73
CA PRO A 17 -5.35 20.49 -0.70
C PRO A 17 -6.89 20.36 -0.68
N PHE A 18 -7.42 19.18 -1.04
CA PHE A 18 -8.86 18.95 -1.19
C PHE A 18 -9.45 18.09 -0.06
N GLY A 19 -8.62 17.59 0.87
CA GLY A 19 -9.09 16.76 1.96
C GLY A 19 -7.98 15.90 2.59
N LYS A 20 -8.36 15.22 3.67
CA LYS A 20 -7.51 14.36 4.49
C LYS A 20 -8.16 12.99 4.65
N VAL A 21 -7.36 11.94 4.59
CA VAL A 21 -7.76 10.57 4.93
C VAL A 21 -6.83 10.09 6.05
N GLU A 22 -7.44 9.64 7.14
CA GLU A 22 -6.75 8.99 8.26
C GLU A 22 -6.86 7.48 8.12
N ASP A 23 -5.90 6.76 8.72
CA ASP A 23 -5.84 5.29 8.74
C ASP A 23 -6.01 4.61 7.37
N SER A 24 -5.46 5.21 6.31
CA SER A 24 -5.46 4.59 4.98
C SER A 24 -4.51 3.40 4.98
N LEU A 25 -4.97 2.23 4.52
CA LEU A 25 -4.08 1.08 4.36
C LEU A 25 -2.97 1.40 3.35
N GLY A 26 -1.72 1.21 3.74
CA GLY A 26 -0.54 1.52 2.95
C GLY A 26 0.62 0.54 3.18
N GLY A 27 1.84 1.01 2.90
CA GLY A 27 3.06 0.21 2.97
C GLY A 27 3.50 -0.41 1.65
N SER A 28 4.82 -0.59 1.50
CA SER A 28 5.42 -1.00 0.23
C SER A 28 5.06 -2.44 -0.18
N ALA A 29 4.96 -3.35 0.80
CA ALA A 29 4.56 -4.73 0.52
C ALA A 29 3.12 -4.80 0.00
N LEU A 30 2.22 -3.95 0.51
CA LEU A 30 0.83 -3.91 0.10
C LEU A 30 0.70 -3.50 -1.37
N TYR A 31 1.21 -2.32 -1.73
CA TYR A 31 1.06 -1.79 -3.09
C TYR A 31 1.79 -2.65 -4.13
N PHE A 32 2.99 -3.17 -3.81
CA PHE A 32 3.72 -4.04 -4.71
C PHE A 32 2.99 -5.37 -4.94
N SER A 33 2.52 -6.02 -3.86
CA SER A 33 1.80 -7.29 -3.97
C SER A 33 0.50 -7.14 -4.75
N ALA A 34 -0.24 -6.03 -4.54
CA ALA A 34 -1.45 -5.75 -5.29
C ALA A 34 -1.17 -5.62 -6.80
N ALA A 35 -0.17 -4.83 -7.19
CA ALA A 35 0.23 -4.69 -8.59
C ALA A 35 0.73 -6.02 -9.20
N ALA A 36 1.55 -6.78 -8.46
CA ALA A 36 2.12 -8.04 -8.92
C ALA A 36 1.06 -9.14 -9.12
N SER A 37 -0.06 -9.08 -8.38
CA SER A 37 -1.15 -10.07 -8.48
C SER A 37 -1.90 -10.07 -9.82
N LEU A 38 -1.66 -9.07 -10.68
CA LEU A 38 -2.31 -8.93 -11.99
C LEU A 38 -1.63 -9.75 -13.11
N PHE A 39 -0.52 -10.45 -12.82
CA PHE A 39 0.28 -11.21 -13.78
C PHE A 39 0.66 -12.59 -13.23
#